data_AF-A0AB34PL69-F1
#
_entry.id   AF-A0AB34PL69-F1
#
_cell.length_a   1.000
_cell.length_b   1.000
_cell.length_c   1.000
_cell.angle_alpha   90.00
_cell.angle_beta   90.00
_cell.angle_gamma   90.00
#
_symmetry.space_group_name_H-M   'P 1'
#
loop_
_entity.id
_entity.type
_entity.pdbx_description
1 polymer ?
#
loop_
_entity_poly.entity_id
_entity_poly.type
_entity_poly.pdbx_seq_one_letter_code
_entity_poly.pdbx_strand_id
1 'polypeptide(L)'
;MTIETIYIARHGYRSNWLPPPHPPNPTGIDSDPALAPHGVEQAQQLAAYLTSLPTHEKPEFIIASPFYRCIETSRPIAEMLDLKIALERGVGEWFRKNRDTKPVPGDYTQLRTFFDKLLIDEDTWPRDNLNVIPNIEGEDYDEIYDRAKLFWKKFIPEFEKKFPEIKNVLIVTHAATKIALGSALLQLKSVTDVIDDNQTVLRAGACSLSKFVRDGEDKTNHTIQWKIVMNGNCEFLTQGEEMNWDFRRGVEAGSAEDIAQRKAAAEAEAKALKKNEQTKSDGPITESATGAEIDGNEDEFETFYVTIDIPSISNKIDNEEEPPSRTGQAPKFKNNIIKPSAQLQFTDLKEDHPLVKISNNTISAQGSSSSSLSASKNGFNSHTHNSGVIDPSALIDGKIYQTDWNQLQGTELIFDENGQFIGKVKEHLTCNNNTKFTLKKAEEVEQLRSADDSIMDIDQDSQGQQPARSQFLKRAIVAARAKGK
;
A
#
# COMPACT_ATOMS: atom_id res chain seq x y z
N MET A 1 -22.44 7.67 -3.67
CA MET A 1 -20.99 7.45 -3.90
C MET A 1 -20.52 6.51 -2.81
N THR A 2 -20.00 5.35 -3.19
CA THR A 2 -19.91 4.16 -2.34
C THR A 2 -18.50 3.58 -2.29
N ILE A 3 -17.71 3.64 -3.38
CA ILE A 3 -16.36 3.05 -3.35
C ILE A 3 -15.48 3.89 -2.41
N GLU A 4 -14.93 3.20 -1.40
CA GLU A 4 -14.05 3.74 -0.37
C GLU A 4 -12.61 3.23 -0.56
N THR A 5 -12.46 1.97 -0.97
CA THR A 5 -11.16 1.30 -1.10
C THR A 5 -11.03 0.58 -2.44
N ILE A 6 -9.86 0.73 -3.06
CA ILE A 6 -9.46 0.01 -4.27
C ILE A 6 -8.15 -0.74 -3.97
N TYR A 7 -8.20 -2.07 -4.12
CA TYR A 7 -7.04 -2.94 -4.13
C TYR A 7 -6.65 -3.22 -5.57
N ILE A 8 -5.35 -3.17 -5.88
CA ILE A 8 -4.83 -3.54 -7.20
C ILE A 8 -3.68 -4.53 -7.02
N ALA A 9 -3.86 -5.75 -7.52
CA ALA A 9 -2.87 -6.81 -7.48
C ALA A 9 -2.33 -7.12 -8.88
N ARG A 10 -1.06 -7.49 -8.96
CA ARG A 10 -0.51 -8.13 -10.17
C ARG A 10 -0.81 -9.64 -10.12
N HIS A 11 -0.97 -10.27 -11.28
CA HIS A 11 -0.95 -11.73 -11.38
C HIS A 11 0.34 -12.34 -10.76
N GLY A 12 0.28 -13.61 -10.41
CA GLY A 12 1.40 -14.37 -9.85
C GLY A 12 2.48 -14.77 -10.86
N TYR A 13 3.45 -15.54 -10.40
CA TYR A 13 4.58 -16.04 -11.18
C TYR A 13 4.13 -16.85 -12.40
N ARG A 14 4.57 -16.45 -13.61
CA ARG A 14 4.12 -17.08 -14.85
C ARG A 14 4.92 -18.33 -15.18
N SER A 15 4.26 -19.33 -15.78
CA SER A 15 4.91 -20.58 -16.21
C SER A 15 6.02 -20.36 -17.25
N ASN A 16 5.91 -19.33 -18.09
CA ASN A 16 6.93 -19.00 -19.08
C ASN A 16 8.18 -18.28 -18.50
N TRP A 17 8.24 -18.06 -17.18
CA TRP A 17 9.44 -17.57 -16.50
C TRP A 17 10.34 -18.72 -16.03
N LEU A 18 9.80 -19.94 -15.91
CA LEU A 18 10.58 -21.15 -15.65
C LEU A 18 11.49 -21.48 -16.85
N PRO A 19 12.55 -22.30 -16.68
CA PRO A 19 13.30 -22.83 -17.81
C PRO A 19 12.39 -23.60 -18.80
N PRO A 20 12.67 -23.54 -20.12
CA PRO A 20 11.93 -24.33 -21.10
C PRO A 20 12.14 -25.84 -20.88
N PRO A 21 11.21 -26.71 -21.32
CA PRO A 21 10.03 -26.38 -22.14
C PRO A 21 8.88 -25.80 -21.32
N HIS A 22 8.14 -24.85 -21.92
CA HIS A 22 6.96 -24.25 -21.30
C HIS A 22 5.69 -25.04 -21.64
N PRO A 23 4.70 -25.10 -20.74
CA PRO A 23 3.39 -25.64 -21.07
C PRO A 23 2.71 -24.79 -22.16
N PRO A 24 1.83 -25.38 -22.97
CA PRO A 24 1.04 -24.62 -23.94
C PRO A 24 0.09 -23.66 -23.23
N ASN A 25 -0.25 -22.55 -23.89
CA ASN A 25 -1.25 -21.61 -23.39
C ASN A 25 -2.62 -22.31 -23.32
N PRO A 26 -3.30 -22.37 -22.16
CA PRO A 26 -4.54 -23.13 -22.01
C PRO A 26 -5.63 -22.72 -22.99
N THR A 27 -5.75 -21.41 -23.25
CA THR A 27 -6.73 -20.83 -24.17
C THR A 27 -6.35 -20.97 -25.64
N GLY A 28 -5.12 -21.41 -25.95
CA GLY A 28 -4.55 -21.39 -27.29
C GLY A 28 -4.21 -19.98 -27.82
N ILE A 29 -4.50 -18.93 -27.05
CA ILE A 29 -4.18 -17.54 -27.40
C ILE A 29 -2.68 -17.32 -27.18
N ASP A 30 -2.02 -16.60 -28.11
CA ASP A 30 -0.59 -16.28 -27.96
C ASP A 30 -0.34 -15.52 -26.66
N SER A 31 0.81 -15.79 -26.02
CA SER A 31 1.23 -15.12 -24.79
C SER A 31 0.18 -15.05 -23.66
N ASP A 32 -0.69 -16.06 -23.58
CA ASP A 32 -1.64 -16.27 -22.48
C ASP A 32 -1.27 -17.50 -21.63
N PRO A 33 -0.07 -17.52 -21.01
CA PRO A 33 0.38 -18.65 -20.22
C PRO A 33 -0.37 -18.74 -18.89
N ALA A 34 -0.49 -19.96 -18.37
CA ALA A 34 -0.89 -20.21 -16.99
C ALA A 34 0.18 -19.75 -15.99
N LEU A 35 -0.17 -19.69 -14.70
CA LEU A 35 0.78 -19.55 -13.61
C LEU A 35 1.69 -20.78 -13.50
N ALA A 36 2.91 -20.57 -13.00
CA ALA A 36 3.74 -21.66 -12.51
C ALA A 36 3.14 -22.21 -11.19
N PRO A 37 3.50 -23.43 -10.73
CA PRO A 37 3.12 -23.91 -9.39
C PRO A 37 3.44 -22.88 -8.29
N HIS A 38 4.64 -22.28 -8.34
CA HIS A 38 5.03 -21.17 -7.46
C HIS A 38 4.09 -19.96 -7.55
N GLY A 39 3.63 -19.60 -8.74
CA GLY A 39 2.67 -18.50 -8.91
C GLY A 39 1.28 -18.81 -8.37
N VAL A 40 0.87 -20.09 -8.36
CA VAL A 40 -0.35 -20.55 -7.71
C VAL A 40 -0.22 -20.44 -6.18
N GLU A 41 0.94 -20.82 -5.62
CA GLU A 41 1.23 -20.66 -4.18
C GLU A 41 1.20 -19.18 -3.77
N GLN A 42 1.82 -18.29 -4.55
CA GLN A 42 1.73 -16.84 -4.32
C GLN A 42 0.28 -16.34 -4.32
N ALA A 43 -0.57 -16.84 -5.22
CA ALA A 43 -1.99 -16.46 -5.26
C ALA A 43 -2.77 -16.96 -4.03
N GLN A 44 -2.44 -18.15 -3.53
CA GLN A 44 -3.01 -18.68 -2.28
C GLN A 44 -2.58 -17.84 -1.07
N GLN A 45 -1.31 -17.43 -1.00
CA GLN A 45 -0.80 -16.54 0.06
C GLN A 45 -1.48 -15.16 0.02
N LEU A 46 -1.67 -14.59 -1.17
CA LEU A 46 -2.45 -13.36 -1.35
C LEU A 46 -3.90 -13.53 -0.88
N ALA A 47 -4.55 -14.65 -1.19
CA ALA A 47 -5.90 -14.95 -0.74
C ALA A 47 -6.00 -15.09 0.79
N ALA A 48 -5.02 -15.77 1.42
CA ALA A 48 -4.94 -15.88 2.87
C ALA A 48 -4.78 -14.50 3.53
N TYR A 49 -3.89 -13.65 3.00
CA TYR A 49 -3.70 -12.28 3.48
C TYR A 49 -4.98 -11.44 3.36
N LEU A 50 -5.64 -11.45 2.20
CA LEU A 50 -6.89 -10.69 2.01
C LEU A 50 -8.02 -11.21 2.93
N THR A 51 -8.03 -12.50 3.24
CA THR A 51 -9.02 -13.12 4.13
C THR A 51 -8.76 -12.83 5.61
N SER A 52 -7.51 -12.57 6.00
CA SER A 52 -7.16 -12.19 7.38
C SER A 52 -7.47 -10.73 7.70
N LEU A 53 -7.69 -9.88 6.69
CA LEU A 53 -8.10 -8.49 6.89
C LEU A 53 -9.40 -8.38 7.71
N PRO A 54 -9.61 -7.28 8.46
CA PRO A 54 -10.89 -6.99 9.10
C PRO A 54 -12.04 -7.04 8.09
N THR A 55 -13.22 -7.54 8.48
CA THR A 55 -14.37 -7.75 7.57
C THR A 55 -14.71 -6.53 6.71
N HIS A 56 -14.61 -5.32 7.26
CA HIS A 56 -14.92 -4.07 6.57
C HIS A 56 -13.83 -3.58 5.61
N GLU A 57 -12.66 -4.23 5.59
CA GLU A 57 -11.54 -3.95 4.67
C GLU A 57 -11.40 -5.03 3.59
N LYS A 58 -12.08 -6.17 3.73
CA LYS A 58 -12.04 -7.23 2.73
C LYS A 58 -12.59 -6.73 1.40
N PRO A 59 -12.03 -7.16 0.25
CA PRO A 59 -12.67 -6.96 -1.03
C PRO A 59 -14.07 -7.58 -1.04
N GLU A 60 -15.01 -6.88 -1.67
CA GLU A 60 -16.40 -7.29 -1.82
C GLU A 60 -16.74 -7.58 -3.29
N PHE A 61 -15.85 -7.20 -4.21
CA PHE A 61 -15.99 -7.43 -5.65
C PHE A 61 -14.62 -7.61 -6.31
N ILE A 62 -14.51 -8.58 -7.22
CA ILE A 62 -13.27 -8.87 -7.94
C ILE A 62 -13.44 -8.56 -9.42
N ILE A 63 -12.54 -7.74 -9.95
CA ILE A 63 -12.39 -7.46 -11.38
C ILE A 63 -11.05 -8.03 -11.83
N ALA A 64 -11.06 -8.85 -12.87
CA ALA A 64 -9.85 -9.42 -13.42
C ALA A 64 -9.68 -9.07 -14.88
N SER A 65 -8.42 -8.90 -15.28
CA SER A 65 -8.06 -8.96 -16.69
C SER A 65 -8.51 -10.31 -17.29
N PRO A 66 -9.02 -10.36 -18.54
CA PRO A 66 -9.47 -11.62 -19.13
C PRO A 66 -8.34 -12.57 -19.56
N PHE A 67 -7.07 -12.22 -19.34
CA PHE A 67 -5.95 -13.16 -19.51
C PHE A 67 -5.99 -14.25 -18.43
N TYR A 68 -5.72 -15.49 -18.83
CA TYR A 68 -5.86 -16.70 -18.00
C TYR A 68 -5.18 -16.54 -16.64
N ARG A 69 -3.93 -16.05 -16.62
CA ARG A 69 -3.13 -15.85 -15.41
C ARG A 69 -3.79 -14.95 -14.36
N CYS A 70 -4.54 -13.92 -14.76
CA CYS A 70 -5.18 -13.00 -13.82
C CYS A 70 -6.39 -13.64 -13.15
N ILE A 71 -7.15 -14.45 -13.91
CA ILE A 71 -8.29 -15.21 -13.39
C ILE A 71 -7.78 -16.34 -12.47
N GLU A 72 -6.69 -17.00 -12.85
CA GLU A 72 -6.04 -18.02 -12.02
C GLU A 72 -5.50 -17.46 -10.71
N THR A 73 -4.90 -16.26 -10.72
CA THR A 73 -4.52 -15.56 -9.48
C THR A 73 -5.74 -15.18 -8.63
N SER A 74 -6.87 -14.85 -9.26
CA SER A 74 -8.11 -14.47 -8.57
C SER A 74 -8.86 -15.65 -7.97
N ARG A 75 -8.66 -16.88 -8.49
CA ARG A 75 -9.36 -18.09 -8.08
C ARG A 75 -9.36 -18.32 -6.56
N PRO A 76 -8.20 -18.45 -5.87
CA PRO A 76 -8.22 -18.72 -4.43
C PRO A 76 -8.86 -17.59 -3.63
N ILE A 77 -8.75 -16.33 -4.08
CA ILE A 77 -9.38 -15.17 -3.43
C ILE A 77 -10.91 -15.27 -3.55
N ALA A 78 -11.41 -15.56 -4.75
CA ALA A 78 -12.83 -15.73 -5.04
C ALA A 78 -13.43 -16.88 -4.22
N GLU A 79 -12.72 -18.01 -4.12
CA GLU A 79 -13.17 -19.18 -3.35
C GLU A 79 -13.18 -18.92 -1.83
N MET A 80 -12.16 -18.26 -1.28
CA MET A 80 -12.07 -17.99 0.15
C MET A 80 -13.03 -16.90 0.64
N LEU A 81 -13.30 -15.90 -0.19
CA LEU A 81 -14.22 -14.80 0.12
C LEU A 81 -15.66 -15.04 -0.37
N ASP A 82 -15.93 -16.17 -1.04
CA ASP A 82 -17.20 -16.49 -1.70
C ASP A 82 -17.67 -15.39 -2.68
N LEU A 83 -16.74 -14.93 -3.51
CA LEU A 83 -16.97 -13.89 -4.52
C LEU A 83 -16.94 -14.45 -5.94
N LYS A 84 -17.56 -13.73 -6.87
CA LYS A 84 -17.42 -13.98 -8.32
C LYS A 84 -16.42 -13.02 -8.94
N ILE A 85 -15.85 -13.42 -10.07
CA ILE A 85 -14.88 -12.66 -10.84
C ILE A 85 -15.57 -12.03 -12.04
N ALA A 86 -15.54 -10.72 -12.13
CA ALA A 86 -15.96 -9.96 -13.29
C ALA A 86 -14.78 -9.75 -14.26
N LEU A 87 -15.00 -10.03 -15.54
CA LEU A 87 -13.98 -9.80 -16.57
C LEU A 87 -14.05 -8.37 -17.10
N GLU A 88 -12.91 -7.71 -17.24
CA GLU A 88 -12.86 -6.33 -17.77
C GLU A 88 -11.60 -6.10 -18.63
N ARG A 89 -11.80 -5.79 -19.92
CA ARG A 89 -10.69 -5.56 -20.86
C ARG A 89 -9.94 -4.26 -20.61
N GLY A 90 -10.58 -3.27 -19.97
CA GLY A 90 -9.92 -1.99 -19.63
C GLY A 90 -8.73 -2.15 -18.69
N VAL A 91 -8.69 -3.26 -17.94
CA VAL A 91 -7.56 -3.65 -17.08
C VAL A 91 -6.70 -4.77 -17.71
N GLY A 92 -6.77 -4.89 -19.05
CA GLY A 92 -5.98 -5.78 -19.90
C GLY A 92 -4.48 -5.55 -19.84
N GLU A 93 -3.71 -6.47 -20.42
CA GLU A 93 -2.25 -6.33 -20.58
C GLU A 93 -1.93 -5.11 -21.46
N TRP A 94 -0.70 -4.62 -21.34
CA TRP A 94 -0.14 -3.62 -22.23
C TRP A 94 0.79 -4.27 -23.25
N PHE A 95 0.50 -4.07 -24.53
CA PHE A 95 1.35 -4.47 -25.64
C PHE A 95 1.89 -3.24 -26.34
N ARG A 96 3.18 -3.23 -26.64
CA ARG A 96 3.81 -2.14 -27.36
C ARG A 96 3.44 -2.18 -28.84
N LYS A 97 3.41 -1.00 -29.47
CA LYS A 97 3.16 -0.85 -30.91
C LYS A 97 4.09 -1.69 -31.78
N ASN A 98 5.35 -1.83 -31.37
CA ASN A 98 6.38 -2.56 -32.12
C ASN A 98 6.39 -4.08 -31.90
N ARG A 99 5.50 -4.63 -31.07
CA ARG A 99 5.41 -6.07 -30.85
C ARG A 99 4.76 -6.77 -32.04
N ASP A 100 5.24 -7.93 -32.45
CA ASP A 100 4.69 -8.64 -33.63
C ASP A 100 3.25 -9.11 -33.41
N THR A 101 2.97 -9.73 -32.26
CA THR A 101 1.64 -10.24 -31.90
C THR A 101 1.04 -9.43 -30.76
N LYS A 102 -0.20 -8.97 -30.90
CA LYS A 102 -0.99 -8.34 -29.81
C LYS A 102 -2.22 -9.19 -29.51
N PRO A 103 -2.10 -10.16 -28.60
CA PRO A 103 -3.18 -11.09 -28.30
C PRO A 103 -4.43 -10.38 -27.76
N VAL A 104 -5.59 -10.80 -28.26
CA VAL A 104 -6.89 -10.45 -27.67
C VAL A 104 -7.28 -11.60 -26.74
N PRO A 105 -7.60 -11.33 -25.46
CA PRO A 105 -7.91 -12.39 -24.52
C PRO A 105 -9.29 -13.00 -24.78
N GLY A 106 -9.53 -14.18 -24.19
CA GLY A 106 -10.78 -14.92 -24.33
C GLY A 106 -12.01 -14.18 -23.80
N ASP A 107 -13.18 -14.57 -24.29
CA ASP A 107 -14.49 -14.11 -23.81
C ASP A 107 -15.04 -15.00 -22.68
N TYR A 108 -16.23 -14.69 -22.16
CA TYR A 108 -16.88 -15.51 -21.14
C TYR A 108 -17.10 -16.94 -21.62
N THR A 109 -17.51 -17.15 -22.88
CA THR A 109 -17.75 -18.49 -23.44
C THR A 109 -16.50 -19.36 -23.37
N GLN A 110 -15.36 -18.84 -23.83
CA GLN A 110 -14.10 -19.56 -23.80
C GLN A 110 -13.60 -19.76 -22.36
N LEU A 111 -13.63 -18.71 -21.53
CA LEU A 111 -13.06 -18.76 -20.17
C LEU A 111 -13.90 -19.59 -19.20
N ARG A 112 -15.21 -19.72 -19.42
CA ARG A 112 -16.08 -20.63 -18.66
C ARG A 112 -15.66 -22.10 -18.82
N THR A 113 -15.05 -22.48 -19.93
CA THR A 113 -14.54 -23.86 -20.09
C THR A 113 -13.47 -24.24 -19.04
N PHE A 114 -12.82 -23.23 -18.43
CA PHE A 114 -11.78 -23.40 -17.40
C PHE A 114 -12.23 -22.93 -16.01
N PHE A 115 -13.07 -21.90 -15.92
CA PHE A 115 -13.39 -21.18 -14.68
C PHE A 115 -14.90 -21.00 -14.45
N ASP A 116 -15.77 -21.84 -15.02
CA ASP A 116 -17.23 -21.68 -15.06
C ASP A 116 -17.85 -21.15 -13.75
N LYS A 117 -17.61 -21.84 -12.64
CA LYS A 117 -18.20 -21.51 -11.34
C LYS A 117 -17.65 -20.23 -10.71
N LEU A 118 -16.54 -19.70 -11.19
CA LEU A 118 -15.85 -18.55 -10.60
C LEU A 118 -16.26 -17.24 -11.25
N LEU A 119 -16.64 -17.28 -12.53
CA LEU A 119 -17.00 -16.09 -13.29
C LEU A 119 -18.41 -15.62 -12.93
N ILE A 120 -18.59 -14.31 -12.83
CA ILE A 120 -19.92 -13.70 -12.72
C ILE A 120 -20.69 -13.90 -14.04
N ASP A 121 -22.01 -13.77 -14.00
CA ASP A 121 -22.81 -13.80 -15.21
C ASP A 121 -22.52 -12.60 -16.12
N GLU A 122 -22.40 -12.87 -17.43
CA GLU A 122 -22.08 -11.84 -18.43
C GLU A 122 -23.13 -10.73 -18.48
N ASP A 123 -24.40 -11.04 -18.22
CA ASP A 123 -25.47 -10.03 -18.10
C ASP A 123 -25.26 -9.11 -16.87
N THR A 124 -24.66 -9.65 -15.80
CA THR A 124 -24.36 -8.90 -14.57
C THR A 124 -23.11 -8.04 -14.73
N TRP A 125 -22.11 -8.48 -15.48
CA TRP A 125 -20.99 -7.62 -15.87
C TRP A 125 -20.46 -8.02 -17.25
N PRO A 126 -20.91 -7.35 -18.33
CA PRO A 126 -20.40 -7.62 -19.66
C PRO A 126 -18.89 -7.38 -19.71
N ARG A 127 -18.15 -8.22 -20.43
CA ARG A 127 -16.67 -8.13 -20.43
C ARG A 127 -16.16 -6.76 -20.90
N ASP A 128 -16.90 -6.16 -21.81
CA ASP A 128 -16.59 -4.89 -22.45
C ASP A 128 -17.55 -3.79 -21.95
N ASN A 129 -18.09 -3.92 -20.73
CA ASN A 129 -19.12 -3.06 -20.12
C ASN A 129 -18.78 -1.56 -20.22
N LEU A 130 -17.52 -1.19 -19.95
CA LEU A 130 -17.09 0.20 -19.98
C LEU A 130 -16.73 0.70 -21.39
N ASN A 131 -16.62 -0.20 -22.37
CA ASN A 131 -16.06 0.09 -23.69
C ASN A 131 -14.72 0.86 -23.56
N VAL A 132 -13.85 0.35 -22.68
CA VAL A 132 -12.43 0.74 -22.57
C VAL A 132 -11.63 -0.47 -22.98
N ILE A 133 -11.17 -0.45 -24.22
CA ILE A 133 -10.57 -1.61 -24.86
C ILE A 133 -9.13 -1.23 -25.24
N PRO A 134 -8.10 -2.02 -24.87
CA PRO A 134 -6.73 -1.79 -25.29
C PRO A 134 -6.62 -1.72 -26.82
N ASN A 135 -5.80 -0.82 -27.33
CA ASN A 135 -5.61 -0.69 -28.77
C ASN A 135 -5.03 -1.99 -29.36
N ILE A 136 -5.68 -2.51 -30.41
CA ILE A 136 -5.27 -3.76 -31.09
C ILE A 136 -3.90 -3.64 -31.75
N GLU A 137 -3.50 -2.42 -32.12
CA GLU A 137 -2.18 -2.14 -32.70
C GLU A 137 -1.08 -1.97 -31.64
N GLY A 138 -1.44 -2.08 -30.35
CA GLY A 138 -0.58 -1.76 -29.22
C GLY A 138 -0.65 -0.29 -28.82
N GLU A 139 -0.05 0.02 -27.68
CA GLU A 139 -0.12 1.31 -27.01
C GLU A 139 1.30 1.79 -26.68
N ASP A 140 1.55 3.09 -26.76
CA ASP A 140 2.73 3.72 -26.15
C ASP A 140 2.47 4.10 -24.68
N TYR A 141 3.41 4.82 -24.06
CA TYR A 141 3.39 5.13 -22.64
C TYR A 141 2.27 6.13 -22.29
N ASP A 142 1.98 7.06 -23.20
CA ASP A 142 0.91 8.04 -23.01
C ASP A 142 -0.45 7.41 -23.27
N GLU A 143 -0.56 6.53 -24.28
CA GLU A 143 -1.80 5.84 -24.61
C GLU A 143 -2.27 4.87 -23.52
N ILE A 144 -1.38 4.07 -22.93
CA ILE A 144 -1.76 3.21 -21.79
C ILE A 144 -2.16 4.06 -20.58
N TYR A 145 -1.52 5.22 -20.41
CA TYR A 145 -1.87 6.16 -19.34
C TYR A 145 -3.25 6.77 -19.55
N ASP A 146 -3.56 7.20 -20.78
CA ASP A 146 -4.87 7.73 -21.17
C ASP A 146 -5.97 6.67 -21.08
N ARG A 147 -5.66 5.41 -21.43
CA ARG A 147 -6.56 4.27 -21.21
C ARG A 147 -6.89 4.11 -19.73
N ALA A 148 -5.90 4.20 -18.85
CA ALA A 148 -6.10 4.09 -17.41
C ALA A 148 -6.95 5.24 -16.84
N LYS A 149 -6.74 6.49 -17.30
CA LYS A 149 -7.61 7.63 -16.96
C LYS A 149 -9.05 7.41 -17.43
N LEU A 150 -9.22 6.96 -18.68
CA LEU A 150 -10.53 6.69 -19.26
C LEU A 150 -11.25 5.57 -18.52
N PHE A 151 -10.52 4.53 -18.11
CA PHE A 151 -11.02 3.45 -17.27
C PHE A 151 -11.63 4.01 -15.99
N TRP A 152 -10.88 4.77 -15.18
CA TRP A 152 -11.41 5.30 -13.92
C TRP A 152 -12.58 6.26 -14.10
N LYS A 153 -12.52 7.10 -15.15
CA LYS A 153 -13.60 8.04 -15.50
C LYS A 153 -14.93 7.33 -15.78
N LYS A 154 -14.89 6.13 -16.37
CA LYS A 154 -16.08 5.33 -16.67
C LYS A 154 -16.43 4.34 -15.57
N PHE A 155 -15.43 3.67 -15.00
CA PHE A 155 -15.60 2.59 -14.05
C PHE A 155 -16.29 3.05 -12.78
N ILE A 156 -15.78 4.08 -12.09
CA ILE A 156 -16.31 4.48 -10.78
C ILE A 156 -17.80 4.85 -10.87
N PRO A 157 -18.25 5.73 -11.79
CA PRO A 157 -19.66 6.09 -11.86
C PRO A 157 -20.59 4.93 -12.26
N GLU A 158 -20.20 4.11 -13.24
CA GLU A 158 -21.02 2.97 -13.67
C GLU A 158 -21.08 1.88 -12.59
N PHE A 159 -19.97 1.63 -11.90
CA PHE A 159 -19.90 0.65 -10.83
C PHE A 159 -20.72 1.08 -9.61
N GLU A 160 -20.56 2.31 -9.12
CA GLU A 160 -21.34 2.82 -7.97
C GLU A 160 -22.85 2.88 -8.26
N LYS A 161 -23.23 3.08 -9.53
CA LYS A 161 -24.63 3.03 -9.95
C LYS A 161 -25.19 1.61 -9.93
N LYS A 162 -24.38 0.62 -10.32
CA LYS A 162 -24.81 -0.78 -10.43
C LYS A 162 -24.76 -1.53 -9.09
N PHE A 163 -23.77 -1.20 -8.25
CA PHE A 163 -23.49 -1.84 -6.97
C PHE A 163 -23.31 -0.78 -5.86
N PRO A 164 -24.37 -0.04 -5.50
CA PRO A 164 -24.32 1.06 -4.53
C PRO A 164 -23.99 0.63 -3.10
N GLU A 165 -23.96 -0.66 -2.80
CA GLU A 165 -23.61 -1.25 -1.50
C GLU A 165 -22.12 -1.62 -1.37
N ILE A 166 -21.41 -1.78 -2.49
CA ILE A 166 -20.02 -2.26 -2.53
C ILE A 166 -19.05 -1.11 -2.30
N LYS A 167 -18.16 -1.26 -1.30
CA LYS A 167 -17.19 -0.25 -0.88
C LYS A 167 -15.76 -0.60 -1.25
N ASN A 168 -15.42 -1.89 -1.24
CA ASN A 168 -14.06 -2.38 -1.44
C ASN A 168 -13.97 -3.24 -2.71
N VAL A 169 -13.17 -2.78 -3.69
CA VAL A 169 -12.99 -3.50 -4.96
C VAL A 169 -11.56 -4.00 -5.10
N LEU A 170 -11.38 -5.24 -5.54
CA LEU A 170 -10.08 -5.79 -5.94
C LEU A 170 -9.98 -5.86 -7.46
N ILE A 171 -8.90 -5.33 -8.01
CA ILE A 171 -8.53 -5.45 -9.42
C ILE A 171 -7.29 -6.33 -9.55
N VAL A 172 -7.38 -7.42 -10.29
CA VAL A 172 -6.23 -8.30 -10.60
C VAL A 172 -5.82 -8.10 -12.06
N THR A 173 -4.60 -7.60 -12.26
CA THR A 173 -4.11 -7.11 -13.56
C THR A 173 -2.62 -7.42 -13.77
N HIS A 174 -1.96 -6.70 -14.67
CA HIS A 174 -0.57 -6.87 -15.09
C HIS A 174 0.31 -5.75 -14.54
N ALA A 175 1.64 -5.87 -14.62
CA ALA A 175 2.53 -4.87 -14.02
C ALA A 175 2.35 -3.47 -14.60
N ALA A 176 2.37 -3.36 -15.94
CA ALA A 176 2.23 -2.09 -16.65
C ALA A 176 0.88 -1.43 -16.36
N THR A 177 -0.20 -2.22 -16.43
CA THR A 177 -1.56 -1.75 -16.14
C THR A 177 -1.76 -1.41 -14.67
N LYS A 178 -1.20 -2.18 -13.73
CA LYS A 178 -1.21 -1.86 -12.29
C LYS A 178 -0.58 -0.50 -12.02
N ILE A 179 0.58 -0.22 -12.61
CA ILE A 179 1.26 1.06 -12.48
C ILE A 179 0.43 2.16 -13.13
N ALA A 180 -0.05 1.98 -14.36
CA ALA A 180 -0.85 2.98 -15.06
C ALA A 180 -2.16 3.33 -14.32
N LEU A 181 -2.86 2.33 -13.78
CA LEU A 181 -4.06 2.52 -12.96
C LEU A 181 -3.73 3.29 -11.68
N GLY A 182 -2.64 2.94 -10.99
CA GLY A 182 -2.18 3.65 -9.80
C GLY A 182 -1.77 5.09 -10.09
N SER A 183 -0.98 5.32 -11.14
CA SER A 183 -0.57 6.65 -11.59
C SER A 183 -1.78 7.52 -11.93
N ALA A 184 -2.81 6.95 -12.57
CA ALA A 184 -4.02 7.67 -12.92
C ALA A 184 -4.88 8.01 -11.69
N LEU A 185 -5.02 7.10 -10.72
CA LEU A 185 -5.71 7.38 -9.45
C LEU A 185 -5.03 8.50 -8.65
N LEU A 186 -3.69 8.47 -8.60
CA LEU A 186 -2.88 9.48 -7.92
C LEU A 186 -2.70 10.77 -8.71
N GLN A 187 -3.27 10.86 -9.92
CA GLN A 187 -3.19 12.03 -10.80
C GLN A 187 -1.75 12.48 -11.10
N LEU A 188 -0.84 11.52 -11.30
CA LEU A 188 0.55 11.81 -11.70
C LEU A 188 0.59 12.38 -13.13
N LYS A 189 1.74 12.89 -13.59
CA LYS A 189 1.85 13.40 -14.97
C LYS A 189 2.10 12.27 -15.96
N SER A 190 2.79 11.23 -15.53
CA SER A 190 3.12 10.06 -16.36
C SER A 190 3.16 8.74 -15.58
N VAL A 191 3.28 7.63 -16.30
CA VAL A 191 3.50 6.29 -15.74
C VAL A 191 4.94 6.05 -15.25
N THR A 192 5.84 7.00 -15.47
CA THR A 192 7.24 6.96 -15.01
C THR A 192 7.54 7.86 -13.82
N ASP A 193 6.56 8.67 -13.42
CA ASP A 193 6.69 9.63 -12.33
C ASP A 193 6.83 8.95 -10.97
N VAL A 194 7.40 9.70 -10.03
CA VAL A 194 7.52 9.31 -8.63
C VAL A 194 6.30 9.77 -7.84
N ILE A 195 5.98 9.07 -6.75
CA ILE A 195 4.78 9.33 -5.94
C ILE A 195 5.04 10.30 -4.77
N ASP A 196 6.30 10.55 -4.45
CA ASP A 196 6.73 11.44 -3.35
C ASP A 196 8.11 12.05 -3.60
N ASP A 197 8.54 12.93 -2.68
CA ASP A 197 9.83 13.61 -2.74
C ASP A 197 11.03 12.65 -2.54
N ASN A 198 10.79 11.44 -2.04
CA ASN A 198 11.79 10.39 -1.82
C ASN A 198 12.08 9.58 -3.10
N GLN A 199 11.57 10.02 -4.25
CA GLN A 199 11.70 9.35 -5.54
C GLN A 199 11.07 7.94 -5.56
N THR A 200 10.10 7.69 -4.68
CA THR A 200 9.40 6.40 -4.62
C THR A 200 8.61 6.16 -5.91
N VAL A 201 8.64 4.94 -6.42
CA VAL A 201 7.84 4.50 -7.57
C VAL A 201 6.80 3.47 -7.16
N LEU A 202 5.76 3.31 -7.99
CA LEU A 202 4.79 2.23 -7.80
C LEU A 202 5.47 0.87 -7.99
N ARG A 203 5.42 0.03 -6.95
CA ARG A 203 5.95 -1.35 -6.96
C ARG A 203 4.97 -2.28 -7.66
N ALA A 204 5.46 -3.22 -8.45
CA ALA A 204 4.64 -4.15 -9.21
C ALA A 204 5.28 -5.55 -9.33
N GLY A 205 5.81 -6.09 -8.23
CA GLY A 205 6.19 -7.50 -8.12
C GLY A 205 5.04 -8.47 -8.39
N ALA A 206 5.37 -9.73 -8.69
CA ALA A 206 4.38 -10.81 -8.86
C ALA A 206 3.53 -10.97 -7.58
N CYS A 207 2.20 -11.09 -7.72
CA CYS A 207 1.25 -11.08 -6.60
C CYS A 207 1.33 -9.88 -5.63
N SER A 208 2.08 -8.82 -5.95
CA SER A 208 2.14 -7.62 -5.12
C SER A 208 0.78 -6.92 -5.03
N LEU A 209 0.45 -6.41 -3.85
CA LEU A 209 -0.83 -5.74 -3.57
C LEU A 209 -0.64 -4.25 -3.27
N SER A 210 -1.34 -3.38 -4.00
CA SER A 210 -1.48 -1.96 -3.66
C SER A 210 -2.88 -1.66 -3.13
N LYS A 211 -2.98 -0.74 -2.16
CA LYS A 211 -4.25 -0.27 -1.57
C LYS A 211 -4.34 1.24 -1.73
N PHE A 212 -5.44 1.68 -2.33
CA PHE A 212 -5.82 3.08 -2.50
C PHE A 212 -7.09 3.34 -1.69
N VAL A 213 -7.08 4.41 -0.91
CA VAL A 213 -8.23 4.83 -0.11
C VAL A 213 -8.65 6.21 -0.57
N ARG A 214 -9.96 6.41 -0.65
CA ARG A 214 -10.54 7.70 -1.03
C ARG A 214 -10.21 8.76 0.03
N ASP A 215 -9.69 9.90 -0.41
CA ASP A 215 -9.24 11.01 0.43
C ASP A 215 -10.03 12.30 0.12
N GLY A 216 -11.36 12.18 0.09
CA GLY A 216 -12.27 13.29 -0.17
C GLY A 216 -12.47 13.64 -1.65
N GLU A 217 -12.94 14.87 -1.90
CA GLU A 217 -13.25 15.40 -3.23
C GLU A 217 -12.61 16.78 -3.39
N ASP A 218 -11.93 16.99 -4.52
CA ASP A 218 -11.42 18.29 -4.89
C ASP A 218 -12.61 19.21 -5.25
N LYS A 219 -12.88 20.17 -4.39
CA LYS A 219 -13.99 21.13 -4.55
C LYS A 219 -13.86 22.01 -5.80
N THR A 220 -12.68 22.08 -6.41
CA THR A 220 -12.44 22.91 -7.60
C THR A 220 -12.84 22.21 -8.89
N ASN A 221 -12.54 20.91 -9.01
CA ASN A 221 -12.79 20.11 -10.22
C ASN A 221 -13.82 19.00 -10.03
N HIS A 222 -14.40 18.85 -8.84
CA HIS A 222 -15.32 17.76 -8.46
C HIS A 222 -14.71 16.38 -8.78
N THR A 223 -13.39 16.25 -8.62
CA THR A 223 -12.65 15.01 -8.83
C THR A 223 -12.37 14.33 -7.51
N ILE A 224 -12.57 13.02 -7.47
CA ILE A 224 -12.29 12.20 -6.30
C ILE A 224 -10.78 12.14 -6.10
N GLN A 225 -10.31 12.48 -4.91
CA GLN A 225 -8.90 12.32 -4.56
C GLN A 225 -8.67 10.94 -3.95
N TRP A 226 -7.56 10.32 -4.31
CA TRP A 226 -7.15 9.00 -3.82
C TRP A 226 -5.76 9.09 -3.22
N LYS A 227 -5.57 8.38 -2.12
CA LYS A 227 -4.29 8.23 -1.45
C LYS A 227 -3.85 6.78 -1.51
N ILE A 228 -2.58 6.54 -1.85
CA ILE A 228 -1.97 5.23 -1.70
C ILE A 228 -1.56 5.01 -0.24
N VAL A 229 -2.05 3.92 0.35
CA VAL A 229 -1.72 3.53 1.74
C VAL A 229 -0.93 2.23 1.82
N MET A 230 -0.80 1.53 0.70
CA MET A 230 0.02 0.33 0.54
C MET A 230 0.55 0.30 -0.90
N ASN A 231 1.88 0.21 -1.06
CA ASN A 231 2.54 0.26 -2.37
C ASN A 231 3.23 -1.06 -2.71
N GLY A 232 2.50 -1.99 -3.31
CA GLY A 232 3.02 -3.28 -3.77
C GLY A 232 3.55 -4.15 -2.63
N ASN A 233 2.76 -4.29 -1.57
CA ASN A 233 3.06 -5.17 -0.45
C ASN A 233 3.24 -6.61 -0.93
N CYS A 234 4.33 -7.22 -0.48
CA CYS A 234 4.70 -8.61 -0.69
C CYS A 234 5.11 -9.30 0.63
N GLU A 235 4.88 -8.69 1.79
CA GLU A 235 5.30 -9.23 3.11
C GLU A 235 4.58 -10.55 3.44
N PHE A 236 3.40 -10.79 2.85
CA PHE A 236 2.68 -12.05 2.99
C PHE A 236 3.21 -13.16 2.06
N LEU A 237 4.14 -12.83 1.15
CA LEU A 237 4.74 -13.81 0.25
C LEU A 237 5.98 -14.41 0.89
N THR A 238 6.07 -15.74 0.92
CA THR A 238 7.20 -16.44 1.57
C THR A 238 8.56 -16.15 0.93
N GLN A 239 8.60 -15.74 -0.34
CA GLN A 239 9.82 -15.36 -1.05
C GLN A 239 9.92 -13.85 -1.31
N GLY A 240 9.08 -13.05 -0.64
CA GLY A 240 9.06 -11.60 -0.80
C GLY A 240 8.72 -11.15 -2.22
N GLU A 241 9.31 -10.04 -2.65
CA GLU A 241 9.00 -9.44 -3.94
C GLU A 241 9.83 -10.04 -5.07
N GLU A 242 9.15 -10.69 -6.01
CA GLU A 242 9.77 -11.22 -7.21
C GLU A 242 9.35 -10.46 -8.47
N MET A 243 10.25 -10.41 -9.46
CA MET A 243 9.94 -9.96 -10.82
C MET A 243 9.35 -8.54 -10.90
N ASN A 244 9.72 -7.65 -9.98
CA ASN A 244 9.29 -6.26 -10.03
C ASN A 244 9.65 -5.62 -11.38
N TRP A 245 8.74 -4.80 -11.89
CA TRP A 245 8.87 -4.14 -13.18
C TRP A 245 8.34 -2.72 -13.10
N ASP A 246 8.96 -1.79 -13.83
CA ASP A 246 8.46 -0.46 -14.09
C ASP A 246 8.73 -0.03 -15.55
N PHE A 247 8.15 1.08 -15.98
CA PHE A 247 8.29 1.60 -17.34
C PHE A 247 9.72 2.05 -17.70
N ARG A 248 10.63 2.16 -16.72
CA ARG A 248 12.04 2.56 -16.92
C ARG A 248 12.89 1.41 -17.43
N ARG A 249 12.43 0.16 -17.29
CA ARG A 249 13.11 -1.03 -17.86
C ARG A 249 13.13 -1.05 -19.39
N GLY A 250 12.23 -0.32 -20.05
CA GLY A 250 12.25 -0.19 -21.52
C GLY A 250 11.83 -1.44 -22.30
N VAL A 251 11.38 -2.51 -21.65
CA VAL A 251 10.81 -3.74 -22.24
C VAL A 251 9.48 -4.10 -21.58
N GLU A 252 8.68 -4.96 -22.22
CA GLU A 252 7.39 -5.41 -21.67
C GLU A 252 7.55 -6.29 -20.41
N ALA A 253 6.61 -6.18 -19.46
CA ALA A 253 6.71 -6.83 -18.16
C ALA A 253 6.65 -8.36 -18.23
N GLY A 254 7.70 -9.04 -17.77
CA GLY A 254 7.76 -10.50 -17.79
C GLY A 254 7.71 -11.11 -19.19
N SER A 255 8.06 -10.34 -20.22
CA SER A 255 8.29 -10.84 -21.58
C SER A 255 9.57 -11.68 -21.63
N ALA A 256 9.76 -12.43 -22.71
CA ALA A 256 11.01 -13.18 -22.93
C ALA A 256 12.25 -12.25 -22.89
N GLU A 257 12.11 -11.01 -23.38
CA GLU A 257 13.15 -9.99 -23.35
C GLU A 257 13.48 -9.56 -21.91
N ASP A 258 12.47 -9.32 -21.05
CA ASP A 258 12.71 -8.96 -19.64
C ASP A 258 13.38 -10.11 -18.88
N ILE A 259 12.96 -11.35 -19.11
CA ILE A 259 13.61 -12.52 -18.50
C ILE A 259 15.04 -12.67 -18.97
N ALA A 260 15.31 -12.48 -20.27
CA ALA A 260 16.66 -12.55 -20.82
C ALA A 260 17.58 -11.46 -20.26
N GLN A 261 17.09 -10.22 -20.13
CA GLN A 261 17.85 -9.13 -19.50
C GLN A 261 18.24 -9.43 -18.06
N ARG A 262 17.32 -10.03 -17.28
CA ARG A 262 17.60 -10.43 -15.89
C ARG A 262 18.63 -11.54 -15.81
N LYS A 263 18.49 -12.59 -16.63
CA LYS A 263 19.46 -13.69 -16.69
C LYS A 263 20.85 -13.18 -17.09
N ALA A 264 20.92 -12.28 -18.08
CA ALA A 264 22.18 -11.69 -18.49
C ALA A 264 22.82 -10.82 -17.40
N ALA A 265 22.01 -10.07 -16.64
CA ALA A 265 22.49 -9.28 -15.50
C ALA A 265 23.04 -10.18 -14.38
N ALA A 266 22.27 -11.20 -13.98
CA ALA A 266 22.71 -12.18 -12.96
C ALA A 266 23.96 -12.95 -13.40
N GLU A 267 24.05 -13.38 -14.67
CA GLU A 267 25.27 -14.02 -15.18
C GLU A 267 26.48 -13.08 -15.20
N ALA A 268 26.27 -11.78 -15.45
CA ALA A 268 27.35 -10.79 -15.42
C ALA A 268 27.81 -10.52 -13.99
N GLU A 269 26.88 -10.47 -13.04
CA GLU A 269 27.14 -10.34 -11.61
C GLU A 269 27.89 -11.56 -11.06
N ALA A 270 27.40 -12.77 -11.32
CA ALA A 270 28.06 -14.01 -10.93
C ALA A 270 29.48 -14.14 -11.51
N LYS A 271 29.71 -13.63 -12.72
CA LYS A 271 31.05 -13.55 -13.32
C LYS A 271 31.92 -12.49 -12.65
N ALA A 272 31.36 -11.36 -12.21
CA ALA A 272 32.06 -10.32 -11.48
C ALA A 272 32.46 -10.79 -10.07
N LEU A 273 31.59 -11.51 -9.34
CA LEU A 273 31.90 -12.11 -8.05
C LEU A 273 33.04 -13.14 -8.16
N LYS A 274 32.96 -14.05 -9.14
CA LYS A 274 34.04 -15.04 -9.38
C LYS A 274 35.39 -14.40 -9.73
N LYS A 275 35.38 -13.24 -10.37
CA LYS A 275 36.60 -12.49 -10.70
C LYS A 275 37.20 -11.80 -9.46
N ASN A 276 36.38 -11.39 -8.50
CA ASN A 276 36.83 -10.83 -7.21
C ASN A 276 37.34 -11.91 -6.24
N GLU A 277 36.88 -13.16 -6.36
CA GLU A 277 37.44 -14.28 -5.60
C GLU A 277 38.83 -14.68 -6.10
N GLN A 278 39.08 -14.61 -7.43
CA GLN A 278 40.40 -14.90 -8.01
C GLN A 278 41.47 -13.85 -7.69
N THR A 279 41.11 -12.62 -7.33
CA THR A 279 42.07 -11.59 -6.89
C THR A 279 42.35 -11.60 -5.39
N LYS A 280 41.57 -12.35 -4.59
CA LYS A 280 41.78 -12.51 -3.14
C LYS A 280 42.72 -13.66 -2.75
N SER A 281 43.21 -14.46 -3.71
CA SER A 281 44.08 -15.62 -3.42
C SER A 281 45.58 -15.30 -3.22
N ASP A 282 46.01 -14.03 -3.27
CA ASP A 282 47.43 -13.62 -3.13
C ASP A 282 47.74 -12.85 -1.82
N GLY A 283 46.91 -12.96 -0.78
CA GLY A 283 47.17 -12.37 0.55
C GLY A 283 47.33 -13.43 1.65
N PRO A 284 48.25 -13.26 2.62
CA PRO A 284 48.50 -14.28 3.65
C PRO A 284 47.33 -14.40 4.62
N ILE A 285 46.99 -15.66 4.91
CA ILE A 285 45.91 -16.11 5.79
C ILE A 285 46.29 -15.82 7.25
N THR A 286 45.47 -15.06 7.97
CA THR A 286 45.41 -15.14 9.44
C THR A 286 43.99 -15.49 9.88
N GLU A 287 43.90 -16.61 10.56
CA GLU A 287 42.70 -17.22 11.13
C GLU A 287 42.05 -16.34 12.20
N SER A 288 40.74 -16.17 12.11
CA SER A 288 39.84 -16.07 13.26
C SER A 288 38.43 -16.40 12.80
N ALA A 289 38.08 -17.67 12.98
CA ALA A 289 36.75 -18.21 12.72
C ALA A 289 35.89 -18.12 13.98
N THR A 290 34.74 -17.46 13.86
CA THR A 290 33.45 -17.79 14.50
C THR A 290 32.40 -17.15 13.59
N GLY A 291 31.55 -17.82 12.81
CA GLY A 291 30.89 -19.10 12.99
C GLY A 291 29.42 -18.88 12.66
N ALA A 292 29.10 -18.65 11.39
CA ALA A 292 27.77 -18.79 10.79
C ALA A 292 28.00 -18.98 9.29
N GLU A 293 27.89 -20.22 8.82
CA GLU A 293 27.81 -20.50 7.39
C GLU A 293 26.49 -19.93 6.89
N ILE A 294 26.56 -18.88 6.09
CA ILE A 294 25.47 -18.43 5.23
C ILE A 294 26.03 -18.46 3.82
N ASP A 295 25.38 -19.28 3.02
CA ASP A 295 25.59 -19.53 1.61
C ASP A 295 25.57 -18.20 0.86
N GLY A 296 26.61 -17.93 0.07
CA GLY A 296 26.78 -16.64 -0.59
C GLY A 296 25.83 -16.48 -1.76
N ASN A 297 25.04 -15.40 -1.79
CA ASN A 297 24.50 -14.87 -3.04
C ASN A 297 24.11 -13.37 -3.02
N GLU A 298 24.60 -12.69 -4.05
CA GLU A 298 24.17 -11.47 -4.79
C GLU A 298 23.17 -10.46 -4.14
N ASP A 299 23.64 -9.22 -3.98
CA ASP A 299 22.92 -8.00 -3.58
C ASP A 299 21.87 -8.16 -2.46
N GLU A 300 22.29 -8.67 -1.30
CA GLU A 300 21.42 -8.81 -0.12
C GLU A 300 20.99 -7.44 0.44
N PHE A 301 19.77 -7.04 0.11
CA PHE A 301 19.02 -6.14 0.98
C PHE A 301 18.75 -6.89 2.29
N GLU A 302 19.39 -6.47 3.38
CA GLU A 302 19.11 -7.01 4.71
C GLU A 302 17.84 -6.36 5.27
N THR A 303 16.83 -7.18 5.55
CA THR A 303 15.58 -6.72 6.20
C THR A 303 15.79 -6.62 7.70
N PHE A 304 15.65 -5.41 8.23
CA PHE A 304 15.68 -5.16 9.67
C PHE A 304 14.27 -4.91 10.20
N TYR A 305 13.96 -5.52 11.34
CA TYR A 305 12.72 -5.28 12.08
C TYR A 305 13.01 -4.35 13.25
N VAL A 306 12.15 -3.36 13.44
CA VAL A 306 12.18 -2.42 14.57
C VAL A 306 10.80 -2.40 15.21
N THR A 307 10.77 -2.53 16.53
CA THR A 307 9.53 -2.43 17.32
C THR A 307 9.31 -0.98 17.75
N ILE A 308 8.07 -0.48 17.65
CA ILE A 308 7.69 0.84 18.19
C ILE A 308 6.91 0.62 19.50
N ASP A 309 7.52 0.95 20.63
CA ASP A 309 6.90 0.79 21.95
C ASP A 309 6.00 1.98 22.28
N ILE A 310 4.70 1.72 22.45
CA ILE A 310 3.72 2.76 22.79
C ILE A 310 3.43 2.73 24.30
N PRO A 311 3.71 3.81 25.06
CA PRO A 311 3.49 3.85 26.51
C PRO A 311 1.99 3.80 26.84
N SER A 312 1.64 3.13 27.95
CA SER A 312 0.26 3.05 28.43
C SER A 312 -0.35 4.44 28.66
N ILE A 313 -1.54 4.70 28.12
CA ILE A 313 -2.21 6.01 28.20
C ILE A 313 -2.87 6.25 29.58
N SER A 314 -2.76 5.35 30.55
CA SER A 314 -3.41 5.52 31.85
C SER A 314 -2.91 6.78 32.57
N ASN A 315 -3.77 7.80 32.63
CA ASN A 315 -3.62 8.94 33.51
C ASN A 315 -3.45 8.45 34.96
N LYS A 316 -2.53 9.08 35.68
CA LYS A 316 -2.33 8.95 37.13
C LYS A 316 -3.66 8.74 37.87
N ILE A 317 -3.87 7.54 38.41
CA ILE A 317 -4.62 7.37 39.64
C ILE A 317 -3.63 6.72 40.61
N ASP A 318 -3.56 7.39 41.75
CA ASP A 318 -2.58 7.36 42.82
C ASP A 318 -2.11 5.99 43.33
N ASN A 319 -0.98 6.07 44.02
CA ASN A 319 -0.47 5.13 45.02
C ASN A 319 -1.56 4.73 46.04
N GLU A 320 -2.43 3.79 45.71
CA GLU A 320 -3.08 2.96 46.71
C GLU A 320 -2.76 1.50 46.39
N GLU A 321 -2.14 0.83 47.35
CA GLU A 321 -1.96 -0.62 47.37
C GLU A 321 -3.34 -1.27 47.14
N GLU A 322 -3.59 -1.78 45.93
CA GLU A 322 -4.74 -2.66 45.72
C GLU A 322 -4.57 -3.89 46.63
N PRO A 323 -5.54 -4.22 47.50
CA PRO A 323 -5.47 -5.42 48.30
C PRO A 323 -5.46 -6.64 47.37
N PRO A 324 -4.76 -7.73 47.75
CA PRO A 324 -4.58 -8.87 46.85
C PRO A 324 -5.94 -9.42 46.42
N SER A 325 -6.16 -9.43 45.10
CA SER A 325 -7.38 -9.91 44.48
C SER A 325 -7.70 -11.32 44.97
N ARG A 326 -8.97 -11.57 45.32
CA ARG A 326 -9.47 -12.92 45.63
C ARG A 326 -9.11 -13.86 44.47
N THR A 327 -8.58 -15.03 44.82
CA THR A 327 -8.22 -16.13 43.92
C THR A 327 -9.29 -16.36 42.84
N GLY A 328 -8.93 -16.15 41.57
CA GLY A 328 -9.74 -16.55 40.42
C GLY A 328 -10.06 -15.47 39.38
N GLN A 329 -9.63 -14.21 39.53
CA GLN A 329 -9.73 -13.23 38.44
C GLN A 329 -8.45 -13.21 37.59
N ALA A 330 -8.63 -13.34 36.27
CA ALA A 330 -7.56 -13.11 35.31
C ALA A 330 -7.04 -11.67 35.44
N PRO A 331 -5.72 -11.44 35.37
CA PRO A 331 -5.15 -10.09 35.44
C PRO A 331 -5.77 -9.20 34.36
N LYS A 332 -6.29 -8.03 34.75
CA LYS A 332 -6.79 -7.03 33.81
C LYS A 332 -5.60 -6.35 33.14
N PHE A 333 -5.16 -6.87 32.00
CA PHE A 333 -4.13 -6.21 31.19
C PHE A 333 -4.69 -4.91 30.60
N LYS A 334 -4.15 -3.76 31.02
CA LYS A 334 -4.44 -2.45 30.45
C LYS A 334 -3.59 -2.27 29.19
N ASN A 335 -3.99 -2.93 28.11
CA ASN A 335 -3.32 -2.78 26.81
C ASN A 335 -3.85 -1.53 26.10
N ASN A 336 -2.94 -0.77 25.49
CA ASN A 336 -3.33 0.25 24.54
C ASN A 336 -4.00 -0.44 23.33
N ILE A 337 -5.09 0.12 22.82
CA ILE A 337 -5.79 -0.42 21.66
C ILE A 337 -5.58 0.51 20.47
N ILE A 338 -5.01 -0.03 19.40
CA ILE A 338 -4.95 0.63 18.09
C ILE A 338 -6.23 0.26 17.33
N LYS A 339 -6.97 1.27 16.86
CA LYS A 339 -8.13 1.03 16.00
C LYS A 339 -7.66 0.43 14.66
N PRO A 340 -8.38 -0.54 14.06
CA PRO A 340 -8.05 -1.06 12.74
C PRO A 340 -7.92 0.03 11.66
N SER A 341 -8.71 1.09 11.75
CA SER A 341 -8.69 2.24 10.83
C SER A 341 -7.51 3.22 11.04
N ALA A 342 -6.64 2.99 12.02
CA ALA A 342 -5.58 3.93 12.38
C ALA A 342 -4.47 3.92 11.32
N GLN A 343 -3.98 5.10 10.96
CA GLN A 343 -2.84 5.27 10.07
C GLN A 343 -1.58 5.51 10.90
N LEU A 344 -0.50 4.82 10.55
CA LEU A 344 0.85 5.06 11.03
C LEU A 344 1.55 6.05 10.09
N GLN A 345 2.14 7.09 10.66
CA GLN A 345 3.01 8.04 9.96
C GLN A 345 4.28 8.22 10.80
N PHE A 346 5.43 8.33 10.16
CA PHE A 346 6.70 8.61 10.84
C PHE A 346 7.53 9.62 10.04
N THR A 347 8.34 10.42 10.73
CA THR A 347 9.36 11.29 10.08
C THR A 347 10.59 10.48 9.69
N ASP A 348 11.57 11.10 9.04
CA ASP A 348 12.80 10.41 8.62
C ASP A 348 13.46 9.73 9.82
N LEU A 349 13.67 8.42 9.72
CA LEU A 349 14.29 7.60 10.76
C LEU A 349 15.77 7.92 10.98
N LYS A 350 16.38 8.76 10.12
CA LYS A 350 17.72 9.31 10.32
C LYS A 350 17.79 10.34 11.46
N GLU A 351 16.67 10.91 11.86
CA GLU A 351 16.65 11.85 12.98
C GLU A 351 16.90 11.08 14.29
N ASP A 352 17.64 11.71 15.23
CA ASP A 352 17.91 11.10 16.54
C ASP A 352 16.62 10.80 17.32
N HIS A 353 15.57 11.57 17.04
CA HIS A 353 14.27 11.47 17.69
C HIS A 353 13.11 11.49 16.68
N PRO A 354 12.89 10.41 15.90
CA PRO A 354 11.85 10.41 14.89
C PRO A 354 10.47 10.60 15.53
N LEU A 355 9.58 11.27 14.82
CA LEU A 355 8.21 11.50 15.28
C LEU A 355 7.31 10.42 14.71
N VAL A 356 6.54 9.75 15.56
CA VAL A 356 5.56 8.73 15.17
C VAL A 356 4.17 9.24 15.49
N LYS A 357 3.27 9.17 14.52
CA LYS A 357 1.85 9.49 14.68
C LYS A 357 1.00 8.28 14.36
N ILE A 358 0.11 7.93 15.28
CA ILE A 358 -0.91 6.90 15.11
C ILE A 358 -2.26 7.59 15.27
N SER A 359 -3.03 7.66 14.18
CA SER A 359 -4.28 8.42 14.18
C SER A 359 -5.29 7.94 13.16
N ASN A 360 -6.58 8.09 13.48
CA ASN A 360 -7.63 8.10 12.49
C ASN A 360 -7.73 9.51 11.89
N ASN A 361 -7.30 9.72 10.64
CA ASN A 361 -7.44 11.03 9.97
C ASN A 361 -8.91 11.33 9.55
N THR A 362 -9.91 10.95 10.34
CA THR A 362 -11.28 11.45 10.15
C THR A 362 -11.34 12.87 10.72
N ILE A 363 -11.38 13.87 9.85
CA ILE A 363 -11.55 15.28 10.22
C ILE A 363 -12.91 15.43 10.93
N SER A 364 -12.93 15.34 12.26
CA SER A 364 -14.03 15.91 13.05
C SER A 364 -13.79 17.41 13.16
N ALA A 365 -14.25 18.14 12.15
CA ALA A 365 -14.44 19.57 12.28
C ALA A 365 -15.51 19.81 13.34
N GLN A 366 -15.10 20.04 14.58
CA GLN A 366 -15.68 21.01 15.52
C GLN A 366 -14.96 20.90 16.86
N GLY A 367 -14.13 21.91 17.15
CA GLY A 367 -13.84 22.24 18.54
C GLY A 367 -15.10 22.84 19.16
N SER A 368 -15.57 22.25 20.25
CA SER A 368 -16.40 22.94 21.22
C SER A 368 -16.13 22.37 22.61
N SER A 369 -15.48 23.22 23.42
CA SER A 369 -15.66 23.38 24.86
C SER A 369 -15.81 22.14 25.73
N SER A 370 -14.80 21.95 26.57
CA SER A 370 -14.96 21.53 27.96
C SER A 370 -16.28 22.03 28.55
N SER A 371 -17.24 21.14 28.76
CA SER A 371 -18.35 21.39 29.66
C SER A 371 -18.42 20.24 30.68
N SER A 372 -18.24 20.66 31.92
CA SER A 372 -18.45 19.93 33.16
C SER A 372 -19.76 19.15 33.15
N LEU A 373 -19.69 17.83 33.29
CA LEU A 373 -20.85 17.01 33.64
C LEU A 373 -20.98 17.01 35.17
N SER A 374 -21.85 17.91 35.63
CA SER A 374 -22.40 17.92 36.97
C SER A 374 -23.24 16.66 37.21
N ALA A 375 -23.11 16.13 38.42
CA ALA A 375 -23.92 15.05 38.93
C ALA A 375 -25.40 15.43 38.92
N SER A 376 -26.23 14.57 38.31
CA SER A 376 -27.66 14.52 38.61
C SER A 376 -28.07 13.09 38.87
N LYS A 377 -28.45 12.85 40.14
CA LYS A 377 -29.20 11.68 40.57
C LYS A 377 -30.52 11.65 39.81
N ASN A 378 -30.82 10.56 39.11
CA ASN A 378 -32.13 9.93 39.14
C ASN A 378 -32.03 8.54 38.52
N GLY A 379 -32.41 7.54 39.32
CA GLY A 379 -32.41 6.15 38.92
C GLY A 379 -33.57 5.82 37.99
N PHE A 380 -33.30 5.01 36.98
CA PHE A 380 -34.25 4.09 36.39
C PHE A 380 -33.48 2.89 35.82
N ASN A 381 -33.78 1.70 36.37
CA ASN A 381 -33.24 0.43 35.91
C ASN A 381 -33.81 0.08 34.54
N SER A 382 -32.94 -0.17 33.57
CA SER A 382 -33.28 -0.84 32.31
C SER A 382 -32.09 -1.74 31.92
N HIS A 383 -32.31 -3.05 31.99
CA HIS A 383 -31.38 -4.07 31.54
C HIS A 383 -31.26 -4.03 30.01
N THR A 384 -30.08 -3.65 29.50
CA THR A 384 -29.69 -3.88 28.11
C THR A 384 -28.25 -4.38 28.05
N HIS A 385 -28.06 -5.41 27.22
CA HIS A 385 -26.84 -6.18 27.05
C HIS A 385 -25.61 -5.30 26.77
N ASN A 386 -24.52 -5.64 27.46
CA ASN A 386 -23.23 -4.99 27.45
C ASN A 386 -22.50 -5.26 26.12
N SER A 387 -22.72 -4.43 25.09
CA SER A 387 -21.78 -4.33 23.97
C SER A 387 -20.53 -3.63 24.49
N GLY A 388 -19.37 -4.29 24.44
CA GLY A 388 -18.10 -3.79 24.96
C GLY A 388 -17.76 -2.40 24.42
N VAL A 389 -18.07 -1.38 25.21
CA VAL A 389 -17.62 -0.01 24.99
C VAL A 389 -16.12 -0.02 25.24
N ILE A 390 -15.33 0.02 24.17
CA ILE A 390 -13.89 0.27 24.27
C ILE A 390 -13.75 1.62 24.99
N ASP A 391 -13.03 1.62 26.12
CA ASP A 391 -12.76 2.82 26.88
C ASP A 391 -12.04 3.84 25.97
N PRO A 392 -12.63 5.02 25.68
CA PRO A 392 -12.02 6.04 24.84
C PRO A 392 -10.66 6.50 25.37
N SER A 393 -10.38 6.30 26.66
CA SER A 393 -9.09 6.64 27.28
C SER A 393 -7.96 5.65 26.97
N ALA A 394 -8.27 4.43 26.53
CA ALA A 394 -7.29 3.41 26.13
C ALA A 394 -6.87 3.51 24.65
N LEU A 395 -7.40 4.51 23.95
CA LEU A 395 -7.41 4.61 22.51
C LEU A 395 -6.32 5.58 22.03
N ILE A 396 -5.38 5.08 21.24
CA ILE A 396 -4.33 5.90 20.64
C ILE A 396 -4.91 6.60 19.39
N ASP A 397 -5.45 7.81 19.57
CA ASP A 397 -6.02 8.59 18.47
C ASP A 397 -5.47 10.03 18.47
N GLY A 398 -4.88 10.44 17.35
CA GLY A 398 -4.41 11.83 17.13
C GLY A 398 -3.15 12.25 17.88
N LYS A 399 -2.46 11.34 18.59
CA LYS A 399 -1.21 11.65 19.31
C LYS A 399 0.00 11.54 18.38
N ILE A 400 0.88 12.54 18.48
CA ILE A 400 2.23 12.51 17.93
C ILE A 400 3.15 12.20 19.10
N TYR A 401 3.98 11.20 18.94
CA TYR A 401 5.01 10.79 19.88
C TYR A 401 6.37 11.19 19.31
N GLN A 402 7.20 11.80 20.15
CA GLN A 402 8.64 11.78 19.91
C GLN A 402 9.15 10.41 20.32
N THR A 403 10.00 9.80 19.51
CA THR A 403 10.59 8.49 19.81
C THR A 403 12.07 8.62 20.11
N ASP A 404 12.59 7.67 20.89
CA ASP A 404 14.00 7.53 21.23
C ASP A 404 14.46 6.12 20.83
N TRP A 405 15.60 6.00 20.16
CA TRP A 405 16.21 4.72 19.83
C TRP A 405 16.77 4.06 21.10
N ASN A 406 16.27 2.87 21.43
CA ASN A 406 16.71 2.07 22.57
C ASN A 406 17.20 0.69 22.10
N GLN A 407 18.47 0.41 22.33
CA GLN A 407 19.05 -0.91 22.09
C GLN A 407 18.65 -1.86 23.22
N LEU A 408 18.10 -3.03 22.88
CA LEU A 408 17.73 -4.05 23.86
C LEU A 408 18.97 -4.75 24.42
N GLN A 409 18.97 -5.03 25.73
CA GLN A 409 19.90 -5.99 26.34
C GLN A 409 19.42 -7.43 26.06
N GLY A 410 19.44 -7.82 24.79
CA GLY A 410 18.93 -9.11 24.33
C GLY A 410 18.54 -9.09 22.85
N THR A 411 17.65 -10.00 22.45
CA THR A 411 17.08 -10.03 21.10
C THR A 411 15.63 -10.49 21.20
N GLU A 412 14.71 -9.69 20.68
CA GLU A 412 13.31 -10.09 20.55
C GLU A 412 13.12 -10.87 19.25
N LEU A 413 12.31 -11.92 19.29
CA LEU A 413 12.01 -12.77 18.13
C LEU A 413 10.54 -12.53 17.75
N ILE A 414 10.31 -12.12 16.51
CA ILE A 414 8.97 -11.93 15.96
C ILE A 414 8.54 -13.22 15.27
N PHE A 415 7.31 -13.65 15.53
CA PHE A 415 6.66 -14.78 14.86
C PHE A 415 5.34 -14.32 14.23
N ASP A 416 4.94 -14.96 13.14
CA ASP A 416 3.65 -14.71 12.49
C ASP A 416 2.49 -15.36 13.26
N GLU A 417 1.26 -15.15 12.77
CA GLU A 417 0.03 -15.73 13.36
C GLU A 417 0.02 -17.28 13.33
N ASN A 418 0.84 -17.89 12.47
CA ASN A 418 0.98 -19.33 12.33
C ASN A 418 2.15 -19.90 13.16
N GLY A 419 2.90 -19.05 13.87
CA GLY A 419 4.07 -19.41 14.66
C GLY A 419 5.37 -19.55 13.86
N GLN A 420 5.40 -19.14 12.59
CA GLN A 420 6.62 -19.10 11.78
C GLN A 420 7.47 -17.90 12.16
N PHE A 421 8.78 -18.11 12.28
CA PHE A 421 9.75 -17.09 12.64
C PHE A 421 9.88 -16.03 11.53
N ILE A 422 9.64 -14.75 11.86
CA ILE A 422 9.71 -13.60 10.96
C ILE A 422 11.08 -12.92 11.02
N GLY A 423 11.60 -12.68 12.23
CA GLY A 423 12.82 -11.88 12.36
C GLY A 423 13.28 -11.62 13.78
N LYS A 424 14.47 -11.03 13.89
CA LYS A 424 15.10 -10.63 15.16
C LYS A 424 15.09 -9.11 15.28
N VAL A 425 14.61 -8.60 16.40
CA VAL A 425 14.67 -7.17 16.75
C VAL A 425 15.73 -6.96 17.83
N LYS A 426 16.63 -6.01 17.58
CA LYS A 426 17.65 -5.59 18.54
C LYS A 426 17.41 -4.16 19.06
N GLU A 427 16.60 -3.38 18.35
CA GLU A 427 16.41 -1.96 18.59
C GLU A 427 14.92 -1.65 18.62
N HIS A 428 14.52 -0.86 19.62
CA HIS A 428 13.17 -0.38 19.81
C HIS A 428 13.14 1.13 19.64
N LEU A 429 12.09 1.63 18.99
CA LEU A 429 11.71 3.03 19.03
C LEU A 429 10.72 3.23 20.17
N THR A 430 11.19 3.77 21.29
CA THR A 430 10.32 3.97 22.46
C THR A 430 9.63 5.32 22.37
N CYS A 431 8.30 5.33 22.32
CA CYS A 431 7.52 6.56 22.30
C CYS A 431 7.54 7.27 23.67
N ASN A 432 7.95 8.54 23.69
CA ASN A 432 7.93 9.37 24.89
C ASN A 432 6.54 9.98 25.13
N ASN A 433 5.94 9.69 26.29
CA ASN A 433 4.60 10.18 26.65
C ASN A 433 4.59 11.63 27.18
N ASN A 434 5.77 12.17 27.52
CA ASN A 434 5.91 13.49 28.14
C ASN A 434 6.13 14.61 27.12
N THR A 435 6.33 14.28 25.84
CA THR A 435 6.51 15.28 24.79
C THR A 435 5.17 15.88 24.41
N LYS A 436 4.86 17.05 25.00
CA LYS A 436 3.69 17.83 24.61
C LYS A 436 4.04 18.70 23.39
N PHE A 437 3.55 18.31 22.23
CA PHE A 437 3.52 19.21 21.09
C PHE A 437 2.43 20.26 21.30
N THR A 438 2.80 21.41 21.83
CA THR A 438 1.93 22.58 21.81
C THR A 438 1.81 23.08 20.38
N LEU A 439 0.63 22.94 19.78
CA LEU A 439 0.24 23.76 18.65
C LEU A 439 0.38 25.22 19.09
N LYS A 440 1.38 25.94 18.57
CA LYS A 440 1.52 27.37 18.84
C LYS A 440 0.20 28.04 18.44
N LYS A 441 -0.40 28.80 19.37
CA LYS A 441 -1.57 29.63 19.05
C LYS A 441 -1.15 30.57 17.91
N ALA A 442 -2.07 30.80 16.97
CA ALA A 442 -1.79 31.59 15.75
C ALA A 442 -1.13 32.95 16.05
N GLU A 443 -1.46 33.57 17.18
CA GLU A 443 -0.95 34.87 17.64
C GLU A 443 0.55 34.84 18.03
N GLU A 444 1.07 33.75 18.60
CA GLU A 444 2.49 33.61 18.95
C GLU A 444 3.36 33.29 17.72
N VAL A 445 2.78 32.65 16.71
CA VAL A 445 3.44 32.46 15.41
C VAL A 445 3.56 33.80 14.68
N GLU A 446 2.64 34.74 14.89
CA GLU A 446 2.69 36.10 14.35
C GLU A 446 3.77 36.99 15.01
N GLN A 447 3.96 36.88 16.32
CA GLN A 447 5.03 37.62 17.01
C GLN A 447 6.44 37.15 16.59
N LEU A 448 6.63 35.84 16.39
CA LEU A 448 7.87 35.29 15.85
C LEU A 448 8.08 35.63 14.36
N ARG A 449 7.02 35.93 13.61
CA ARG A 449 7.10 36.44 12.23
C ARG A 449 7.53 37.92 12.18
N SER A 450 7.03 38.73 13.12
CA SER A 450 7.36 40.17 13.16
C SER A 450 8.81 40.51 13.51
N ALA A 451 9.56 39.58 14.12
CA ALA A 451 10.96 39.79 14.47
C ALA A 451 11.92 39.58 13.27
N ASP A 452 11.47 38.88 12.23
CA ASP A 452 12.27 38.55 11.04
C ASP A 452 11.85 39.39 9.81
N ASP A 453 10.70 40.08 9.91
CA ASP A 453 10.10 40.94 8.86
C ASP A 453 10.69 42.37 8.82
N SER A 454 11.75 42.70 9.57
CA SER A 454 12.37 44.05 9.53
C SER A 454 13.22 44.32 8.28
N ILE A 455 13.22 43.42 7.30
CA ILE A 455 13.95 43.59 6.05
C ILE A 455 12.98 43.36 4.89
N MET A 456 12.59 44.49 4.27
CA MET A 456 11.93 44.64 2.97
C MET A 456 10.39 44.71 2.97
N ASP A 457 9.89 45.87 3.39
CA ASP A 457 8.77 46.51 2.69
C ASP A 457 9.16 46.83 1.24
N ILE A 458 8.28 46.53 0.28
CA ILE A 458 7.91 47.39 -0.86
C ILE A 458 6.63 46.83 -1.53
N ASP A 459 5.61 47.70 -1.46
CA ASP A 459 4.44 47.94 -2.32
C ASP A 459 3.38 46.86 -2.58
N GLN A 460 2.27 47.08 -1.85
CA GLN A 460 0.91 46.72 -2.22
C GLN A 460 0.42 47.64 -3.34
N ASP A 461 -0.07 47.05 -4.43
CA ASP A 461 -1.29 47.55 -5.06
C ASP A 461 -1.95 46.44 -5.91
N SER A 462 -3.25 46.24 -5.68
CA SER A 462 -4.30 45.69 -6.58
C SER A 462 -5.28 44.74 -5.85
N GLN A 463 -6.42 45.34 -5.54
CA GLN A 463 -7.75 44.85 -5.15
C GLN A 463 -8.13 43.39 -5.52
N GLY A 464 -8.76 42.70 -4.55
CA GLY A 464 -9.62 41.54 -4.76
C GLY A 464 -9.58 40.53 -3.61
N GLN A 465 -10.66 40.46 -2.80
CA GLN A 465 -10.83 39.51 -1.69
C GLN A 465 -10.55 38.05 -2.12
N GLN A 466 -9.42 37.52 -1.67
CA GLN A 466 -9.07 36.10 -1.74
C GLN A 466 -9.00 35.55 -0.31
N PRO A 467 -9.45 34.31 -0.06
CA PRO A 467 -9.21 33.65 1.22
C PRO A 467 -7.71 33.61 1.50
N ALA A 468 -7.32 33.86 2.76
CA ALA A 468 -5.93 34.02 3.17
C ALA A 468 -5.09 32.79 2.78
N ARG A 469 -4.33 32.91 1.69
CA ARG A 469 -3.38 31.88 1.23
C ARG A 469 -2.32 31.65 2.30
N SER A 470 -1.99 30.38 2.59
CA SER A 470 -0.93 30.04 3.54
C SER A 470 0.41 30.64 3.10
N GLN A 471 1.26 31.03 4.06
CA GLN A 471 2.58 31.62 3.79
C GLN A 471 3.48 30.67 2.97
N PHE A 472 3.30 29.36 3.13
CA PHE A 472 3.93 28.34 2.26
C PHE A 472 3.50 28.51 0.81
N LEU A 473 2.19 28.63 0.54
CA LEU A 473 1.67 28.81 -0.81
C LEU A 473 2.16 30.12 -1.43
N LYS A 474 2.29 31.19 -0.64
CA LYS A 474 2.88 32.47 -1.10
C LYS A 474 4.36 32.30 -1.48
N ARG A 475 5.17 31.65 -0.64
CA ARG A 475 6.59 31.36 -0.92
C ARG A 475 6.77 30.43 -2.12
N ALA A 476 5.95 29.40 -2.25
CA ALA A 476 5.96 28.48 -3.39
C ALA A 476 5.62 29.21 -4.70
N ILE A 477 4.64 30.12 -4.69
CA ILE A 477 4.29 30.94 -5.86
C ILE A 477 5.41 31.90 -6.24
N VAL A 478 6.10 32.51 -5.26
CA VAL A 478 7.25 33.40 -5.51
C VAL A 478 8.44 32.62 -6.06
N ALA A 479 8.77 31.46 -5.48
CA ALA A 479 9.84 30.58 -5.97
C ALA A 479 9.54 30.04 -7.38
N ALA A 480 8.27 29.72 -7.67
CA ALA A 480 7.85 29.31 -9.01
C ALA A 480 7.95 30.46 -10.04
N ARG A 481 7.66 31.70 -9.65
CA ARG A 481 7.81 32.89 -10.52
C ARG A 481 9.27 33.27 -10.75
N ALA A 482 10.15 33.04 -9.78
CA ALA A 482 11.58 33.30 -9.91
C ALA A 482 12.30 32.31 -10.84
N LYS A 483 11.79 31.08 -11.00
CA LYS A 483 12.32 30.07 -11.95
C LYS A 483 11.80 30.22 -13.39
N GLY A 484 10.90 31.17 -13.64
CA GLY A 484 10.29 31.43 -14.95
C GLY A 484 10.78 32.70 -15.64
N LYS A 485 11.91 33.28 -15.23
CA LYS A 485 12.57 34.42 -15.89
C LYS A 485 13.97 34.05 -16.35
#